data_AF-W2SL96-F1
#
_entry.id   AF-W2SL96-F1
#
_cell.length_a   1.000
_cell.length_b   1.000
_cell.length_c   1.000
_cell.angle_alpha   90.00
_cell.angle_beta   90.00
_cell.angle_gamma   90.00
#
_symmetry.space_group_name_H-M   'P 1'
#
loop_
_entity.id
_entity.type
_entity.pdbx_description
1 polymer ?
#
loop_
_entity_poly.entity_id
_entity_poly.type
_entity_poly.pdbx_seq_one_letter_code
_entity_poly.pdbx_strand_id
1 'polypeptide(L)'
;MLQVAAQIENVRQETRQKKRQMAMAMRNKQLREMGMQMGKSGEVKVAHRRIANEPALEGVVDPLASCCICREPLFHGTRVAAAYAFASPLPGESRVPQLATVSQMVMVHIDCHQNAIRRSGGGRNVDEWSKASLHNAGAKCNVLTPIASGSASEADWTAAVNRSFSEASQGGGRESNAQYLAVLHLLALSLPADDLPTRNARHRVMSFLMTELTVESWREQRVDVLRAALSDSSTEGHDSTWETLRPICLTWAFVDLYFNDVIPIDSDDRMEWLQTHLLDTLRKTSVFVKKFDEQIAVLSSIDAFAEKMDLPIDQISSLFGASGDADV
;
A
#
# COMPACT_ATOMS: atom_id res chain seq x y z
N MET A 1 25.21 59.04 30.24
CA MET A 1 24.05 58.59 29.42
C MET A 1 24.40 57.45 28.45
N LEU A 2 25.47 57.53 27.65
CA LEU A 2 25.86 56.48 26.69
C LEU A 2 26.11 55.09 27.31
N GLN A 3 26.71 55.03 28.50
CA GLN A 3 27.05 53.79 29.19
C GLN A 3 25.81 53.01 29.68
N VAL A 4 24.76 53.74 30.09
CA VAL A 4 23.48 53.17 30.53
C VAL A 4 22.70 52.61 29.33
N ALA A 5 22.73 53.30 28.19
CA ALA A 5 22.12 52.82 26.95
C ALA A 5 22.75 51.51 26.45
N ALA A 6 24.09 51.38 26.54
CA ALA A 6 24.79 50.15 26.18
C ALA A 6 24.46 48.98 27.12
N GLN A 7 24.33 49.23 28.42
CA GLN A 7 23.90 48.21 29.39
C GLN A 7 22.47 47.75 29.15
N ILE A 8 21.54 48.66 28.84
CA ILE A 8 20.16 48.33 28.49
C ILE A 8 20.11 47.45 27.24
N GLU A 9 20.93 47.76 26.23
CA GLU A 9 20.99 46.96 25.00
C GLU A 9 21.56 45.56 25.26
N ASN A 10 22.60 45.42 26.09
CA ASN A 10 23.12 44.11 26.51
C ASN A 10 22.04 43.28 27.21
N VAL A 11 21.32 43.85 28.17
CA VAL A 11 20.24 43.14 28.88
C VAL A 11 19.12 42.74 27.91
N ARG A 12 18.80 43.57 26.92
CA ARG A 12 17.81 43.24 25.87
C ARG A 12 18.29 42.09 24.99
N GLN A 13 19.56 42.07 24.58
CA GLN A 13 20.13 40.99 23.80
C GLN A 13 20.15 39.67 24.59
N GLU A 14 20.60 39.70 25.85
CA GLU A 14 20.55 38.53 26.73
C GLU A 14 19.12 38.01 26.93
N THR A 15 18.15 38.91 27.12
CA THR A 15 16.74 38.55 27.28
C THR A 15 16.19 37.91 26.01
N ARG A 16 16.51 38.47 24.83
CA ARG A 16 16.12 37.87 23.53
C ARG A 16 16.75 36.50 23.35
N GLN A 17 18.02 36.32 23.72
CA GLN A 17 18.72 35.05 23.61
C GLN A 17 18.15 33.98 24.55
N LYS A 18 17.88 34.34 25.81
CA LYS A 18 17.21 33.45 26.79
C LYS A 18 15.79 33.07 26.36
N LYS A 19 14.99 34.03 25.87
CA LYS A 19 13.65 33.74 25.33
C LYS A 19 13.71 32.79 24.13
N ARG A 20 14.66 32.99 23.22
CA ARG A 20 14.88 32.10 22.07
C ARG A 20 15.29 30.69 22.51
N GLN A 21 16.21 30.57 23.48
CA GLN A 21 16.62 29.28 24.05
C GLN A 21 15.44 28.56 24.72
N MET A 22 14.65 29.26 25.52
CA MET A 22 13.49 28.69 26.20
C MET A 22 12.41 28.24 25.20
N ALA A 23 12.14 29.04 24.17
CA ALA A 23 11.22 28.67 23.10
C ALA A 23 11.70 27.43 22.32
N MET A 24 13.01 27.34 22.03
CA MET A 24 13.60 26.14 21.42
C MET A 24 13.52 24.92 22.34
N ALA A 25 13.76 25.08 23.64
CA ALA A 25 13.67 23.99 24.62
C ALA A 25 12.24 23.47 24.76
N MET A 26 11.24 24.36 24.85
CA MET A 26 9.82 24.00 24.87
C MET A 26 9.40 23.31 23.58
N ARG A 27 9.83 23.83 22.42
CA ARG A 27 9.58 23.19 21.12
C ARG A 27 10.20 21.78 21.06
N ASN A 28 11.45 21.62 21.50
CA ASN A 28 12.10 20.31 21.54
C ASN A 28 11.40 19.33 22.50
N LYS A 29 10.89 19.82 23.63
CA LYS A 29 10.11 19.01 24.57
C LYS A 29 8.81 18.52 23.92
N GLN A 30 8.04 19.42 23.29
CA GLN A 30 6.81 19.06 22.57
C GLN A 30 7.08 18.10 21.42
N LEU A 31 8.12 18.33 20.63
CA LEU A 31 8.52 17.41 19.55
C LEU A 31 8.84 16.02 20.11
N ARG A 32 9.58 15.93 21.22
CA ARG A 32 9.92 14.66 21.86
C ARG A 32 8.68 13.92 22.39
N GLU A 33 7.72 14.64 22.99
CA GLU A 33 6.43 14.07 23.41
C GLU A 33 5.62 13.50 22.24
N MET A 34 5.75 14.09 21.03
CA MET A 34 5.14 13.58 19.80
C MET A 34 6.00 12.51 19.06
N GLY A 35 7.13 12.10 19.65
CA GLY A 35 8.08 11.17 19.02
C GLY A 35 8.75 11.75 17.76
N MET A 36 9.01 13.05 17.75
CA MET A 36 9.67 13.81 16.68
C MET A 36 10.95 14.48 17.19
N GLN A 37 11.81 14.90 16.26
CA GLN A 37 13.07 15.59 16.53
C GLN A 37 13.37 16.62 15.43
N MET A 38 14.17 17.64 15.73
CA MET A 38 14.72 18.51 14.68
C MET A 38 15.85 17.81 13.94
N GLY A 39 15.83 17.90 12.60
CA GLY A 39 16.94 17.57 11.72
C GLY A 39 18.04 18.63 11.73
N LYS A 40 19.19 18.31 11.12
CA LYS A 40 20.37 19.18 11.09
C LYS A 40 20.11 20.48 10.31
N SER A 41 19.19 20.46 9.35
CA SER A 41 18.74 21.57 8.51
C SER A 41 17.56 22.36 9.11
N GLY A 42 17.13 22.03 10.34
CA GLY A 42 16.01 22.71 11.01
C GLY A 42 14.61 22.20 10.62
N GLU A 43 14.53 21.20 9.74
CA GLU A 43 13.30 20.44 9.48
C GLU A 43 12.87 19.63 10.71
N VAL A 44 11.58 19.30 10.81
CA VAL A 44 11.07 18.38 11.84
C VAL A 44 10.94 17.00 11.21
N LYS A 45 11.52 15.97 11.84
CA LYS A 45 11.42 14.58 11.41
C LYS A 45 10.95 13.68 12.54
N VAL A 46 10.36 12.55 12.20
CA VAL A 46 10.02 11.51 13.20
C VAL A 46 11.31 10.98 13.83
N ALA A 47 11.32 10.75 15.15
CA ALA A 47 12.45 10.13 15.82
C ALA A 47 12.50 8.64 15.48
N HIS A 48 13.70 8.05 15.39
CA HIS A 48 13.85 6.60 15.19
C HIS A 48 13.08 5.87 16.29
N ARG A 49 12.11 5.03 15.90
CA ARG A 49 11.55 4.02 16.81
C ARG A 49 12.62 2.93 16.94
N ARG A 50 12.95 2.51 18.17
CA ARG A 50 13.74 1.30 18.38
C ARG A 50 12.88 0.13 17.91
N ILE A 51 13.38 -0.63 16.94
CA ILE A 51 12.69 -1.80 16.39
C ILE A 51 13.47 -3.02 16.87
N ALA A 52 12.72 -4.01 17.36
CA ALA A 52 13.11 -5.30 17.96
C ALA A 52 13.31 -5.31 19.48
N ASN A 53 12.41 -6.01 20.18
CA ASN A 53 12.48 -6.48 21.58
C ASN A 53 12.20 -5.49 22.73
N GLU A 54 11.42 -4.42 22.52
CA GLU A 54 10.81 -3.73 23.67
C GLU A 54 9.50 -4.45 24.06
N PRO A 55 9.29 -4.81 25.35
CA PRO A 55 8.00 -5.32 25.80
C PRO A 55 6.93 -4.27 25.52
N ALA A 56 5.74 -4.72 25.12
CA ALA A 56 4.60 -3.84 24.88
C ALA A 56 4.38 -2.95 26.12
N LEU A 57 4.62 -1.65 25.97
CA LEU A 57 4.24 -0.68 27.00
C LEU A 57 2.71 -0.57 26.98
N GLU A 58 2.06 -0.81 28.11
CA GLU A 58 0.63 -0.57 28.29
C GLU A 58 0.25 0.82 27.78
N GLY A 59 -0.70 0.89 26.85
CA GLY A 59 -1.19 2.13 26.25
C GLY A 59 -0.45 2.62 25.00
N VAL A 60 0.60 1.92 24.53
CA VAL A 60 1.24 2.23 23.24
C VAL A 60 0.51 1.50 22.11
N VAL A 61 -0.19 2.27 21.28
CA VAL A 61 -0.80 1.76 20.03
C VAL A 61 0.31 1.19 19.14
N ASP A 62 0.11 -0.05 18.67
CA ASP A 62 1.07 -0.73 17.80
C ASP A 62 1.56 0.22 16.68
N PRO A 63 2.88 0.37 16.50
CA PRO A 63 3.46 1.10 15.39
C PRO A 63 2.91 0.76 14.01
N LEU A 64 2.44 -0.48 13.80
CA LEU A 64 1.80 -0.96 12.59
C LEU A 64 0.28 -0.68 12.55
N ALA A 65 -0.34 -0.37 13.69
CA ALA A 65 -1.75 0.00 13.79
C ALA A 65 -2.00 1.52 13.86
N SER A 66 -0.93 2.35 13.89
CA SER A 66 -1.02 3.81 13.98
C SER A 66 -0.35 4.54 12.81
N CYS A 67 -0.99 5.60 12.32
CA CYS A 67 -0.43 6.41 11.24
C CYS A 67 0.86 7.12 11.70
N CYS A 68 1.94 7.01 10.91
CA CYS A 68 3.23 7.61 11.23
C CYS A 68 3.23 9.16 11.24
N ILE A 69 2.19 9.79 10.67
CA ILE A 69 2.02 11.25 10.60
C ILE A 69 1.06 11.75 11.69
N CYS A 70 -0.21 11.35 11.66
CA CYS A 70 -1.22 11.85 12.61
C CYS A 70 -1.33 11.03 13.91
N ARG A 71 -0.68 9.86 13.99
CA ARG A 71 -0.71 8.93 15.15
C ARG A 71 -2.07 8.31 15.47
N GLU A 72 -3.10 8.62 14.70
CA GLU A 72 -4.42 8.00 14.84
C GLU A 72 -4.40 6.53 14.37
N PRO A 73 -5.32 5.68 14.87
CA PRO A 73 -5.48 4.32 14.40
C PRO A 73 -5.74 4.26 12.89
N LEU A 74 -5.14 3.27 12.21
CA LEU A 74 -5.24 3.11 10.75
C LEU A 74 -6.42 2.26 10.32
N PHE A 75 -6.75 1.24 11.11
CA PHE A 75 -7.77 0.25 10.78
C PHE A 75 -9.17 0.65 11.28
N HIS A 76 -9.32 1.89 11.73
CA HIS A 76 -10.59 2.45 12.22
C HIS A 76 -10.91 3.75 11.47
N GLY A 77 -12.14 3.87 10.96
CA GLY A 77 -12.62 5.05 10.25
C GLY A 77 -12.68 4.89 8.73
N THR A 78 -12.76 6.02 8.01
CA THR A 78 -13.08 6.07 6.57
C THR A 78 -11.89 6.38 5.66
N ARG A 79 -10.67 6.43 6.20
CA ARG A 79 -9.47 6.79 5.43
C ARG A 79 -8.71 5.54 5.01
N VAL A 80 -8.16 5.58 3.80
CA VAL A 80 -7.33 4.48 3.30
C VAL A 80 -5.96 4.48 3.99
N ALA A 81 -5.61 3.34 4.59
CA ALA A 81 -4.29 3.07 5.13
C ALA A 81 -3.33 2.59 4.03
N ALA A 82 -2.03 2.80 4.22
CA ALA A 82 -0.98 2.34 3.32
C ALA A 82 0.32 2.05 4.07
N ALA A 83 1.12 1.12 3.54
CA ALA A 83 2.47 0.85 3.99
C ALA A 83 3.48 1.71 3.21
N TYR A 84 4.36 2.41 3.93
CA TYR A 84 5.62 2.89 3.37
C TYR A 84 6.66 1.79 3.38
N ALA A 85 7.34 1.64 2.25
CA ALA A 85 8.54 0.83 2.16
C ALA A 85 9.56 1.45 1.21
N PHE A 86 10.72 0.81 1.14
CA PHE A 86 11.75 1.10 0.17
C PHE A 86 12.13 -0.17 -0.57
N ALA A 87 12.31 -0.02 -1.87
CA ALA A 87 12.83 -1.01 -2.78
C ALA A 87 13.98 -0.39 -3.58
N SER A 88 15.13 -1.06 -3.60
CA SER A 88 16.26 -0.69 -4.45
C SER A 88 16.58 -1.83 -5.40
N PRO A 89 16.85 -1.57 -6.68
CA PRO A 89 17.40 -2.60 -7.56
C PRO A 89 18.76 -3.04 -7.03
N LEU A 90 18.99 -4.34 -7.06
CA LEU A 90 20.27 -4.98 -6.85
C LEU A 90 21.07 -4.88 -8.16
N PRO A 91 22.37 -4.56 -8.08
CA PRO A 91 23.25 -4.64 -9.24
C PRO A 91 23.30 -6.08 -9.78
N GLY A 92 23.03 -6.28 -11.06
CA GLY A 92 23.11 -7.60 -11.70
C GLY A 92 22.92 -7.54 -13.22
N GLU A 93 23.37 -8.57 -13.93
CA GLU A 93 23.28 -8.68 -15.40
C GLU A 93 21.89 -9.15 -15.89
N SER A 94 20.97 -9.42 -14.97
CA SER A 94 19.60 -9.83 -15.28
C SER A 94 18.83 -8.71 -15.98
N ARG A 95 18.15 -9.04 -17.08
CA ARG A 95 17.23 -8.11 -17.78
C ARG A 95 16.02 -7.72 -16.96
N VAL A 96 15.70 -8.49 -15.91
CA VAL A 96 14.67 -8.19 -14.92
C VAL A 96 15.35 -7.69 -13.64
N PRO A 97 15.09 -6.44 -13.19
CA PRO A 97 15.68 -5.90 -11.97
C PRO A 97 15.30 -6.74 -10.75
N GLN A 98 16.27 -7.35 -10.10
CA GLN A 98 16.04 -7.93 -8.77
C GLN A 98 16.00 -6.78 -7.76
N LEU A 99 14.96 -6.65 -6.94
CA LEU A 99 14.91 -5.60 -5.92
C LEU A 99 15.29 -6.17 -4.55
N ALA A 100 16.12 -5.43 -3.80
CA ALA A 100 16.24 -5.57 -2.36
C ALA A 100 15.27 -4.58 -1.72
N THR A 101 14.35 -5.11 -0.93
CA THR A 101 13.44 -4.31 -0.11
C THR A 101 13.86 -4.42 1.36
N VAL A 102 13.21 -3.62 2.21
CA VAL A 102 13.41 -3.49 3.66
C VAL A 102 14.36 -2.36 4.08
N SER A 103 13.88 -1.12 3.91
CA SER A 103 13.96 -0.19 5.04
C SER A 103 12.75 -0.38 5.95
N GLN A 104 12.80 0.20 7.15
CA GLN A 104 11.71 0.30 8.11
C GLN A 104 10.31 0.41 7.43
N MET A 105 9.45 -0.60 7.63
CA MET A 105 8.02 -0.53 7.26
C MET A 105 7.28 0.29 8.30
N VAL A 106 6.63 1.36 7.87
CA VAL A 106 5.70 2.12 8.71
C VAL A 106 4.41 2.36 7.95
N MET A 107 3.36 2.64 8.69
CA MET A 107 2.02 2.73 8.13
C MET A 107 1.53 4.18 8.14
N VAL A 108 0.73 4.57 7.15
CA VAL A 108 0.32 5.96 6.93
C VAL A 108 -1.09 6.02 6.35
N HIS A 109 -1.88 7.05 6.68
CA HIS A 109 -3.07 7.37 5.88
C HIS A 109 -2.64 8.02 4.57
N ILE A 110 -3.24 7.61 3.45
CA ILE A 110 -2.92 8.19 2.13
C ILE A 110 -3.14 9.71 2.13
N ASP A 111 -4.21 10.19 2.76
CA ASP A 111 -4.47 11.63 2.84
C ASP A 111 -3.43 12.38 3.68
N CYS A 112 -2.93 11.76 4.76
CA CYS A 112 -1.86 12.35 5.57
C CYS A 112 -0.57 12.48 4.75
N HIS A 113 -0.22 11.46 3.96
CA HIS A 113 0.90 11.51 3.03
C HIS A 113 0.73 12.63 2.00
N GLN A 114 -0.40 12.64 1.29
CA GLN A 114 -0.67 13.65 0.27
C GLN A 114 -0.65 15.08 0.84
N ASN A 115 -1.26 15.28 2.00
CA ASN A 115 -1.25 16.57 2.68
C ASN A 115 0.17 16.98 3.10
N ALA A 116 0.98 16.04 3.56
CA ALA A 116 2.37 16.31 3.91
C ALA A 116 3.20 16.73 2.68
N ILE A 117 3.02 16.06 1.54
CA ILE A 117 3.69 16.44 0.28
C ILE A 117 3.27 17.85 -0.16
N ARG A 118 1.94 18.14 -0.13
CA ARG A 118 1.36 19.41 -0.56
C ARG A 118 1.79 20.58 0.35
N ARG A 119 1.79 20.39 1.67
CA ARG A 119 2.08 21.45 2.66
C ARG A 119 3.56 21.78 2.81
N SER A 120 4.45 20.89 2.40
CA SER A 120 5.91 21.08 2.49
C SER A 120 6.44 22.05 1.44
N GLY A 121 5.89 23.26 1.37
CA GLY A 121 6.12 24.31 0.36
C GLY A 121 7.53 24.92 0.30
N GLY A 122 8.58 24.11 0.34
CA GLY A 122 9.97 24.52 0.14
C GLY A 122 10.51 24.01 -1.20
N GLY A 123 10.83 24.95 -2.12
CA GLY A 123 11.58 24.73 -3.36
C GLY A 123 10.90 23.83 -4.41
N ARG A 124 10.74 24.32 -5.64
CA ARG A 124 10.03 23.63 -6.74
C ARG A 124 10.62 22.27 -7.20
N ASN A 125 11.62 21.68 -6.51
CA ASN A 125 12.38 20.52 -6.98
C ASN A 125 12.63 19.40 -5.95
N VAL A 126 11.99 19.39 -4.77
CA VAL A 126 12.13 18.25 -3.83
C VAL A 126 11.09 17.18 -4.16
N ASP A 127 11.56 16.00 -4.55
CA ASP A 127 10.73 14.85 -4.90
C ASP A 127 9.87 14.36 -3.71
N GLU A 128 8.76 13.69 -4.03
CA GLU A 128 7.81 13.13 -3.07
C GLU A 128 8.48 12.30 -1.96
N TRP A 129 9.47 11.52 -2.34
CA TRP A 129 10.08 10.50 -1.50
C TRP A 129 11.11 11.06 -0.54
N SER A 130 11.83 12.10 -0.96
CA SER A 130 12.64 12.94 -0.07
C SER A 130 11.78 13.54 1.04
N LYS A 131 10.56 14.01 0.73
CA LYS A 131 9.62 14.52 1.75
C LYS A 131 9.07 13.41 2.64
N ALA A 132 8.66 12.29 2.05
CA ALA A 132 8.14 11.13 2.78
C ALA A 132 9.16 10.57 3.79
N SER A 133 10.45 10.61 3.47
CA SER A 133 11.51 10.15 4.36
C SER A 133 11.51 10.85 5.73
N LEU A 134 11.14 12.13 5.80
CA LEU A 134 11.06 12.89 7.06
C LEU A 134 10.00 12.30 8.00
N HIS A 135 8.92 11.76 7.43
CA HIS A 135 7.83 11.11 8.15
C HIS A 135 8.14 9.64 8.48
N ASN A 136 9.12 9.04 7.80
CA ASN A 136 9.62 7.69 8.09
C ASN A 136 10.98 7.71 8.82
N ALA A 137 11.16 8.62 9.78
CA ALA A 137 12.37 8.73 10.60
C ALA A 137 13.71 8.90 9.83
N GLY A 138 13.65 9.36 8.58
CA GLY A 138 14.80 9.49 7.69
C GLY A 138 15.13 8.22 6.89
N ALA A 139 14.36 7.14 7.04
CA ALA A 139 14.45 6.00 6.16
C ALA A 139 14.00 6.40 4.75
N LYS A 140 14.68 5.86 3.74
CA LYS A 140 14.23 6.01 2.35
C LYS A 140 12.83 5.40 2.21
N CYS A 141 12.03 5.99 1.35
CA CYS A 141 10.75 5.42 0.95
C CYS A 141 10.65 5.60 -0.55
N ASN A 142 10.22 4.60 -1.28
CA ASN A 142 9.77 4.76 -2.67
C ASN A 142 8.60 3.85 -2.97
N VAL A 143 7.98 3.25 -1.97
CA VAL A 143 6.83 2.35 -2.10
C VAL A 143 5.76 2.89 -1.17
N LEU A 144 4.54 2.99 -1.70
CA LEU A 144 3.33 3.34 -0.95
C LEU A 144 2.24 2.37 -1.38
N THR A 145 2.00 1.34 -0.59
CA THR A 145 1.06 0.28 -0.95
C THR A 145 -0.21 0.40 -0.10
N PRO A 146 -1.39 0.64 -0.70
CA PRO A 146 -2.65 0.73 0.03
C PRO A 146 -3.00 -0.60 0.69
N ILE A 147 -3.62 -0.53 1.88
CA ILE A 147 -4.12 -1.69 2.63
C ILE A 147 -5.62 -1.50 2.80
N ALA A 148 -6.39 -2.47 2.29
CA ALA A 148 -7.83 -2.47 2.36
C ALA A 148 -8.25 -2.77 3.80
N SER A 149 -8.52 -1.73 4.57
CA SER A 149 -8.87 -1.83 5.98
C SER A 149 -9.85 -0.72 6.38
N GLY A 150 -10.70 -0.99 7.38
CA GLY A 150 -11.67 -0.03 7.89
C GLY A 150 -12.89 0.17 6.97
N SER A 151 -13.53 1.34 7.06
CA SER A 151 -14.78 1.69 6.35
C SER A 151 -14.56 2.73 5.24
N ALA A 152 -13.40 2.73 4.59
CA ALA A 152 -13.12 3.67 3.50
C ALA A 152 -14.08 3.48 2.31
N SER A 153 -14.41 4.58 1.61
CA SER A 153 -15.29 4.49 0.45
C SER A 153 -14.59 3.79 -0.72
N GLU A 154 -15.36 3.13 -1.59
CA GLU A 154 -14.83 2.46 -2.78
C GLU A 154 -14.12 3.42 -3.74
N ALA A 155 -14.63 4.65 -3.86
CA ALA A 155 -14.02 5.68 -4.69
C ALA A 155 -12.63 6.06 -4.16
N ASP A 156 -12.50 6.23 -2.85
CA ASP A 156 -11.22 6.58 -2.21
C ASP A 156 -10.22 5.42 -2.31
N TRP A 157 -10.68 4.18 -2.11
CA TRP A 157 -9.85 2.99 -2.28
C TRP A 157 -9.39 2.82 -3.73
N THR A 158 -10.29 2.94 -4.69
CA THR A 158 -9.97 2.83 -6.12
C THR A 158 -8.97 3.89 -6.54
N ALA A 159 -9.13 5.13 -6.08
CA ALA A 159 -8.19 6.21 -6.33
C ALA A 159 -6.81 5.92 -5.73
N ALA A 160 -6.77 5.39 -4.50
CA ALA A 160 -5.55 5.00 -3.80
C ALA A 160 -4.77 3.89 -4.54
N VAL A 161 -5.47 2.83 -4.94
CA VAL A 161 -4.90 1.71 -5.71
C VAL A 161 -4.38 2.22 -7.06
N ASN A 162 -5.22 2.92 -7.83
CA ASN A 162 -4.83 3.44 -9.14
C ASN A 162 -3.59 4.32 -9.06
N ARG A 163 -3.49 5.21 -8.06
CA ARG A 163 -2.28 6.02 -7.84
C ARG A 163 -1.06 5.15 -7.58
N SER A 164 -1.18 4.20 -6.67
CA SER A 164 -0.06 3.37 -6.22
C SER A 164 0.48 2.50 -7.35
N PHE A 165 -0.40 1.98 -8.20
CA PHE A 165 0.01 1.17 -9.36
C PHE A 165 0.24 1.99 -10.65
N SER A 166 0.18 3.32 -10.60
CA SER A 166 0.48 4.19 -11.75
C SER A 166 1.94 4.64 -11.80
N GLU A 167 2.41 5.00 -12.99
CA GLU A 167 3.71 5.67 -13.20
C GLU A 167 3.78 7.06 -12.54
N ALA A 168 2.63 7.64 -12.17
CA ALA A 168 2.53 8.96 -11.55
C ALA A 168 3.09 9.03 -10.11
N SER A 169 3.36 7.89 -9.48
CA SER A 169 3.91 7.81 -8.12
C SER A 169 5.40 8.21 -8.03
N GLN A 170 6.10 8.43 -9.15
CA GLN A 170 7.51 8.87 -9.24
C GLN A 170 8.54 8.09 -8.37
N GLY A 171 8.16 6.96 -7.78
CA GLY A 171 9.02 6.02 -7.08
C GLY A 171 8.27 4.73 -6.77
N GLY A 172 9.00 3.61 -6.90
CA GLY A 172 8.49 2.24 -6.74
C GLY A 172 7.65 1.76 -7.91
N GLY A 173 6.73 2.59 -8.40
CA GLY A 173 5.86 2.27 -9.52
C GLY A 173 5.04 1.00 -9.31
N ARG A 174 4.39 0.54 -10.39
CA ARG A 174 3.58 -0.68 -10.39
C ARG A 174 4.36 -1.92 -9.93
N GLU A 175 5.60 -2.06 -10.42
CA GLU A 175 6.41 -3.24 -10.22
C GLU A 175 6.86 -3.39 -8.76
N SER A 176 7.36 -2.33 -8.11
CA SER A 176 7.78 -2.43 -6.70
C SER A 176 6.59 -2.58 -5.75
N ASN A 177 5.45 -1.96 -6.06
CA ASN A 177 4.22 -2.15 -5.28
C ASN A 177 3.65 -3.57 -5.42
N ALA A 178 3.72 -4.16 -6.61
CA ALA A 178 3.33 -5.54 -6.80
C ALA A 178 4.28 -6.50 -6.09
N GLN A 179 5.59 -6.31 -6.17
CA GLN A 179 6.55 -7.11 -5.38
C GLN A 179 6.29 -7.00 -3.87
N TYR A 180 5.82 -5.83 -3.41
CA TYR A 180 5.41 -5.67 -2.02
C TYR A 180 4.24 -6.56 -1.60
N LEU A 181 3.44 -7.09 -2.54
CA LEU A 181 2.41 -8.09 -2.23
C LEU A 181 3.01 -9.28 -1.48
N ALA A 182 4.21 -9.76 -1.83
CA ALA A 182 4.87 -10.85 -1.12
C ALA A 182 5.04 -10.58 0.40
N VAL A 183 5.32 -9.31 0.75
CA VAL A 183 5.42 -8.85 2.15
C VAL A 183 4.04 -8.67 2.77
N LEU A 184 3.06 -8.17 2.00
CA LEU A 184 1.69 -8.02 2.46
C LEU A 184 1.04 -9.36 2.82
N HIS A 185 1.34 -10.45 2.10
CA HIS A 185 0.88 -11.80 2.43
C HIS A 185 1.26 -12.19 3.87
N LEU A 186 2.51 -11.94 4.27
CA LEU A 186 2.98 -12.19 5.62
C LEU A 186 2.35 -11.22 6.65
N LEU A 187 2.14 -9.96 6.27
CA LEU A 187 1.47 -8.99 7.14
C LEU A 187 0.03 -9.39 7.46
N ALA A 188 -0.76 -9.83 6.48
CA ALA A 188 -2.16 -10.18 6.77
C ALA A 188 -2.30 -11.40 7.68
N LEU A 189 -1.38 -12.37 7.61
CA LEU A 189 -1.34 -13.49 8.55
C LEU A 189 -1.04 -13.05 10.00
N SER A 190 -0.47 -11.85 10.18
CA SER A 190 -0.22 -11.26 11.50
C SER A 190 -1.34 -10.33 11.98
N LEU A 191 -2.35 -10.05 11.13
CA LEU A 191 -3.52 -9.25 11.51
C LEU A 191 -4.61 -10.16 12.13
N PRO A 192 -5.44 -9.64 13.06
CA PRO A 192 -6.57 -10.39 13.61
C PRO A 192 -7.57 -10.77 12.52
N ALA A 193 -8.16 -11.98 12.60
CA ALA A 193 -9.07 -12.52 11.60
C ALA A 193 -10.34 -11.67 11.36
N ASP A 194 -10.74 -10.85 12.34
CA ASP A 194 -12.00 -10.09 12.34
C ASP A 194 -11.89 -8.69 11.71
N ASP A 195 -10.70 -8.23 11.30
CA ASP A 195 -10.47 -6.84 10.85
C ASP A 195 -10.49 -6.65 9.32
N LEU A 196 -10.71 -7.71 8.54
CA LEU A 196 -10.76 -7.68 7.07
C LEU A 196 -12.14 -7.78 6.38
N PRO A 197 -13.32 -7.71 7.05
CA PRO A 197 -14.58 -7.95 6.36
C PRO A 197 -14.92 -6.78 5.42
N THR A 198 -15.05 -7.09 4.14
CA THR A 198 -15.41 -6.15 3.07
C THR A 198 -16.70 -6.59 2.38
N ARG A 199 -17.60 -5.64 2.15
CA ARG A 199 -18.90 -5.89 1.48
C ARG A 199 -18.82 -5.91 -0.05
N ASN A 200 -17.68 -5.55 -0.63
CA ASN A 200 -17.50 -5.40 -2.08
C ASN A 200 -17.01 -6.71 -2.73
N ALA A 201 -17.59 -7.08 -3.87
CA ALA A 201 -17.25 -8.30 -4.61
C ALA A 201 -15.78 -8.34 -5.07
N ARG A 202 -15.23 -7.23 -5.57
CA ARG A 202 -13.81 -7.15 -5.98
C ARG A 202 -12.87 -7.34 -4.79
N HIS A 203 -13.24 -6.78 -3.64
CA HIS A 203 -12.45 -6.95 -2.42
C HIS A 203 -12.55 -8.38 -1.85
N ARG A 204 -13.71 -9.04 -2.00
CA ARG A 204 -13.84 -10.48 -1.68
C ARG A 204 -12.94 -11.34 -2.57
N VAL A 205 -12.89 -11.05 -3.86
CA VAL A 205 -11.97 -11.76 -4.78
C VAL A 205 -10.52 -11.54 -4.34
N MET A 206 -10.14 -10.31 -4.02
CA MET A 206 -8.79 -10.00 -3.54
C MET A 206 -8.47 -10.64 -2.18
N SER A 207 -9.45 -10.80 -1.29
CA SER A 207 -9.21 -11.39 0.04
C SER A 207 -8.77 -12.85 -0.04
N PHE A 208 -9.13 -13.58 -1.10
CA PHE A 208 -8.64 -14.94 -1.32
C PHE A 208 -7.12 -15.02 -1.37
N LEU A 209 -6.42 -14.01 -1.91
CA LEU A 209 -4.96 -13.96 -1.85
C LEU A 209 -4.43 -14.08 -0.42
N MET A 210 -5.20 -13.65 0.58
CA MET A 210 -4.78 -13.61 1.98
C MET A 210 -5.36 -14.75 2.79
N THR A 211 -6.59 -15.18 2.49
CA THR A 211 -7.33 -16.19 3.26
C THR A 211 -7.08 -17.61 2.78
N GLU A 212 -6.83 -17.82 1.48
CA GLU A 212 -6.84 -19.16 0.92
C GLU A 212 -5.55 -19.90 1.19
N LEU A 213 -5.66 -21.11 1.73
CA LEU A 213 -4.51 -21.81 2.29
C LEU A 213 -3.64 -22.43 1.21
N THR A 214 -4.24 -23.03 0.19
CA THR A 214 -3.53 -23.80 -0.84
C THR A 214 -4.00 -23.48 -2.26
N VAL A 215 -3.13 -23.74 -3.24
CA VAL A 215 -3.43 -23.61 -4.67
C VAL A 215 -4.48 -24.63 -5.13
N GLU A 216 -4.51 -25.82 -4.52
CA GLU A 216 -5.50 -26.85 -4.82
C GLU A 216 -6.90 -26.39 -4.40
N SER A 217 -7.04 -25.91 -3.16
CA SER A 217 -8.30 -25.34 -2.66
C SER A 217 -8.78 -24.15 -3.50
N TRP A 218 -7.87 -23.28 -3.97
CA TRP A 218 -8.24 -22.21 -4.90
C TRP A 218 -8.77 -22.76 -6.23
N ARG A 219 -8.09 -23.75 -6.83
CA ARG A 219 -8.49 -24.33 -8.12
C ARG A 219 -9.88 -24.96 -8.09
N GLU A 220 -10.26 -25.59 -6.99
CA GLU A 220 -11.57 -26.22 -6.83
C GLU A 220 -12.72 -25.21 -6.85
N GLN A 221 -12.50 -23.99 -6.36
CA GLN A 221 -13.55 -22.98 -6.20
C GLN A 221 -13.43 -21.77 -7.17
N ARG A 222 -12.33 -21.64 -7.92
CA ARG A 222 -12.02 -20.43 -8.71
C ARG A 222 -13.16 -20.01 -9.64
N VAL A 223 -13.85 -20.97 -10.27
CA VAL A 223 -14.97 -20.71 -11.20
C VAL A 223 -16.19 -20.18 -10.44
N ASP A 224 -16.52 -20.80 -9.30
CA ASP A 224 -17.64 -20.37 -8.46
C ASP A 224 -17.41 -18.99 -7.86
N VAL A 225 -16.18 -18.68 -7.45
CA VAL A 225 -15.79 -17.35 -6.97
C VAL A 225 -15.99 -16.29 -8.06
N LEU A 226 -15.58 -16.57 -9.32
CA LEU A 226 -15.81 -15.66 -10.43
C LEU A 226 -17.29 -15.44 -10.69
N ARG A 227 -18.08 -16.51 -10.73
CA ARG A 227 -19.53 -16.44 -10.94
C ARG A 227 -20.23 -15.62 -9.86
N ALA A 228 -19.89 -15.86 -8.60
CA ALA A 228 -20.45 -15.11 -7.48
C ALA A 228 -20.11 -13.62 -7.60
N ALA A 229 -18.85 -13.28 -7.89
CA ALA A 229 -18.43 -11.89 -8.04
C ALA A 229 -19.12 -11.15 -9.20
N LEU A 230 -19.31 -11.83 -10.34
CA LEU A 230 -20.04 -11.30 -11.49
C LEU A 230 -21.53 -11.12 -11.18
N SER A 231 -22.15 -12.10 -10.52
CA SER A 231 -23.56 -12.04 -10.10
C SER A 231 -23.81 -10.91 -9.10
N ASP A 232 -22.91 -10.71 -8.14
CA ASP A 232 -23.04 -9.64 -7.16
C ASP A 232 -22.99 -8.27 -7.85
N SER A 233 -22.08 -8.11 -8.82
CA SER A 233 -21.95 -6.85 -9.57
C SER A 233 -23.11 -6.55 -10.50
N SER A 234 -23.78 -7.56 -11.04
CA SER A 234 -24.96 -7.36 -11.90
C SER A 234 -26.21 -6.98 -11.10
N THR A 235 -26.30 -7.40 -9.83
CA THR A 235 -27.42 -7.03 -8.94
C THR A 235 -27.41 -5.57 -8.46
N GLU A 236 -26.30 -4.84 -8.67
CA GLU A 236 -26.18 -3.42 -8.31
C GLU A 236 -26.78 -2.46 -9.37
N GLY A 237 -27.49 -2.98 -10.38
CA GLY A 237 -28.21 -2.17 -11.38
C GLY A 237 -27.34 -1.65 -12.52
N HIS A 238 -26.15 -2.20 -12.70
CA HIS A 238 -25.25 -1.90 -13.81
C HIS A 238 -25.52 -2.82 -15.00
N ASP A 239 -25.39 -2.29 -16.22
CA ASP A 239 -25.44 -3.10 -17.44
C ASP A 239 -24.41 -4.22 -17.36
N SER A 240 -24.76 -5.44 -17.75
CA SER A 240 -23.88 -6.62 -17.66
C SER A 240 -23.04 -6.77 -18.93
N THR A 241 -22.42 -5.69 -19.42
CA THR A 241 -21.54 -5.75 -20.59
C THR A 241 -20.12 -6.16 -20.20
N TRP A 242 -19.29 -6.41 -21.21
CA TRP A 242 -17.86 -6.64 -20.98
C TRP A 242 -17.21 -5.43 -20.32
N GLU A 243 -17.48 -4.21 -20.77
CA GLU A 243 -16.83 -2.99 -20.28
C GLU A 243 -17.07 -2.77 -18.78
N THR A 244 -18.27 -3.07 -18.30
CA THR A 244 -18.66 -2.89 -16.90
C THR A 244 -18.11 -3.99 -15.99
N LEU A 245 -18.10 -5.25 -16.46
CA LEU A 245 -17.66 -6.41 -15.68
C LEU A 245 -16.17 -6.72 -15.81
N ARG A 246 -15.49 -6.19 -16.84
CA ARG A 246 -14.06 -6.37 -17.10
C ARG A 246 -13.17 -6.08 -15.88
N PRO A 247 -13.39 -5.02 -15.07
CA PRO A 247 -12.60 -4.81 -13.87
C PRO A 247 -12.66 -5.99 -12.88
N ILE A 248 -13.81 -6.66 -12.75
CA ILE A 248 -13.96 -7.84 -11.89
C ILE A 248 -13.24 -9.04 -12.50
N CYS A 249 -13.41 -9.27 -13.81
CA CYS A 249 -12.69 -10.33 -14.53
C CYS A 249 -11.17 -10.18 -14.40
N LEU A 250 -10.63 -8.97 -14.58
CA LEU A 250 -9.21 -8.70 -14.43
C LEU A 250 -8.75 -8.87 -12.98
N THR A 251 -9.56 -8.47 -12.00
CA THR A 251 -9.25 -8.69 -10.58
C THR A 251 -9.17 -10.17 -10.27
N TRP A 252 -10.14 -10.96 -10.73
CA TRP A 252 -10.14 -12.41 -10.54
C TRP A 252 -8.97 -13.08 -11.27
N ALA A 253 -8.70 -12.72 -12.52
CA ALA A 253 -7.58 -13.28 -13.27
C ALA A 253 -6.23 -12.97 -12.62
N PHE A 254 -6.11 -11.80 -12.00
CA PHE A 254 -4.92 -11.46 -11.23
C PHE A 254 -4.75 -12.43 -10.06
N VAL A 255 -5.78 -12.62 -9.23
CA VAL A 255 -5.75 -13.52 -8.08
C VAL A 255 -5.42 -14.94 -8.53
N ASP A 256 -6.10 -15.39 -9.57
CA ASP A 256 -5.95 -16.72 -10.10
C ASP A 256 -4.54 -17.03 -10.62
N LEU A 257 -4.01 -16.19 -11.49
CA LEU A 257 -2.66 -16.36 -12.01
C LEU A 257 -1.62 -16.16 -10.92
N TYR A 258 -1.87 -15.30 -9.94
CA TYR A 258 -0.97 -15.12 -8.81
C TYR A 258 -0.88 -16.39 -7.96
N PHE A 259 -2.00 -17.07 -7.68
CA PHE A 259 -1.99 -18.36 -7.02
C PHE A 259 -1.27 -19.45 -7.81
N ASN A 260 -1.50 -19.51 -9.12
CA ASN A 260 -0.93 -20.58 -9.95
C ASN A 260 0.55 -20.35 -10.29
N ASP A 261 0.94 -19.12 -10.59
CA ASP A 261 2.27 -18.81 -11.13
C ASP A 261 3.23 -18.25 -10.07
N VAL A 262 2.71 -17.59 -9.01
CA VAL A 262 3.53 -16.84 -8.04
C VAL A 262 3.60 -17.54 -6.69
N ILE A 263 2.44 -17.87 -6.10
CA ILE A 263 2.34 -18.51 -4.78
C ILE A 263 1.59 -19.86 -4.83
N PRO A 264 2.09 -20.87 -5.57
CA PRO A 264 1.46 -22.19 -5.62
C PRO A 264 1.71 -22.95 -4.31
N ILE A 265 1.03 -22.53 -3.24
CA ILE A 265 1.16 -23.12 -1.91
C ILE A 265 0.54 -24.51 -1.94
N ASP A 266 1.38 -25.52 -1.77
CA ASP A 266 1.06 -26.95 -1.85
C ASP A 266 1.05 -27.62 -0.47
N SER A 267 1.12 -26.83 0.61
CA SER A 267 1.13 -27.29 1.99
C SER A 267 0.09 -26.57 2.84
N ASP A 268 -0.42 -27.24 3.87
CA ASP A 268 -1.35 -26.63 4.84
C ASP A 268 -0.69 -25.55 5.71
N ASP A 269 0.64 -25.56 5.86
CA ASP A 269 1.38 -24.49 6.56
C ASP A 269 1.75 -23.35 5.61
N ARG A 270 0.76 -22.51 5.33
CA ARG A 270 0.90 -21.31 4.49
C ARG A 270 1.97 -20.34 4.99
N MET A 271 2.16 -20.23 6.31
CA MET A 271 3.13 -19.28 6.88
C MET A 271 4.55 -19.76 6.64
N GLU A 272 4.84 -21.03 6.93
CA GLU A 272 6.14 -21.64 6.65
C GLU A 272 6.46 -21.59 5.14
N TRP A 273 5.47 -21.88 4.29
CA TRP A 273 5.65 -21.82 2.84
C TRP A 273 6.04 -20.42 2.37
N LEU A 274 5.28 -19.38 2.77
CA LEU A 274 5.53 -18.00 2.38
C LEU A 274 6.89 -17.50 2.87
N GLN A 275 7.31 -17.88 4.07
CA GLN A 275 8.63 -17.53 4.60
C GLN A 275 9.75 -18.20 3.81
N THR A 276 9.63 -19.49 3.53
CA THR A 276 10.64 -20.29 2.83
C THR A 276 10.80 -19.82 1.37
N HIS A 277 9.70 -19.40 0.73
CA HIS A 277 9.68 -19.01 -0.67
C HIS A 277 9.70 -17.50 -0.91
N LEU A 278 9.86 -16.67 0.14
CA LEU A 278 9.73 -15.21 0.05
C LEU A 278 10.52 -14.57 -1.11
N LEU A 279 11.80 -14.94 -1.27
CA LEU A 279 12.65 -14.39 -2.33
C LEU A 279 12.21 -14.83 -3.73
N ASP A 280 11.72 -16.06 -3.86
CA ASP A 280 11.21 -16.59 -5.12
C ASP A 280 9.88 -15.93 -5.48
N THR A 281 8.98 -15.76 -4.51
CA THR A 281 7.73 -15.00 -4.64
C THR A 281 8.03 -13.58 -5.14
N LEU A 282 8.96 -12.84 -4.52
CA LEU A 282 9.35 -11.50 -4.95
C LEU A 282 9.81 -11.44 -6.42
N ARG A 283 10.57 -12.44 -6.87
CA ARG A 283 11.05 -12.54 -8.26
C ARG A 283 9.90 -12.86 -9.21
N LYS A 284 9.10 -13.88 -8.90
CA LYS A 284 7.93 -14.29 -9.69
C LYS A 284 6.93 -13.15 -9.83
N THR A 285 6.68 -12.37 -8.78
CA THR A 285 5.75 -11.23 -8.84
C THR A 285 6.18 -10.17 -9.85
N SER A 286 7.47 -9.86 -9.99
CA SER A 286 7.94 -8.88 -11.00
C SER A 286 7.69 -9.39 -12.43
N VAL A 287 8.02 -10.65 -12.71
CA VAL A 287 7.76 -11.27 -14.02
C VAL A 287 6.26 -11.36 -14.31
N PHE A 288 5.48 -11.71 -13.29
CA PHE A 288 4.04 -11.84 -13.36
C PHE A 288 3.34 -10.54 -13.76
N VAL A 289 3.71 -9.39 -13.18
CA VAL A 289 3.09 -8.10 -13.52
C VAL A 289 3.19 -7.79 -15.00
N LYS A 290 4.40 -7.99 -15.56
CA LYS A 290 4.65 -7.77 -16.98
C LYS A 290 3.82 -8.73 -17.85
N LYS A 291 3.83 -10.03 -17.51
CA LYS A 291 3.04 -11.05 -18.21
C LYS A 291 1.54 -10.72 -18.18
N PHE A 292 1.04 -10.28 -17.03
CA PHE A 292 -0.36 -9.91 -16.85
C PHE A 292 -0.75 -8.73 -17.76
N ASP A 293 0.10 -7.71 -17.83
CA ASP A 293 -0.15 -6.56 -18.70
C ASP A 293 -0.17 -6.89 -20.18
N GLU A 294 0.85 -7.61 -20.62
CA GLU A 294 1.03 -7.90 -22.03
C GLU A 294 0.02 -8.92 -22.55
N GLN A 295 -0.54 -9.77 -21.68
CA GLN A 295 -1.34 -10.92 -22.11
C GLN A 295 -2.78 -10.95 -21.60
N ILE A 296 -3.07 -10.33 -20.45
CA ILE A 296 -4.38 -10.42 -19.78
C ILE A 296 -5.08 -9.06 -19.80
N ALA A 297 -4.38 -7.99 -19.42
CA ALA A 297 -4.95 -6.64 -19.38
C ALA A 297 -5.29 -6.08 -20.77
N VAL A 298 -4.79 -6.70 -21.86
CA VAL A 298 -5.11 -6.34 -23.25
C VAL A 298 -6.38 -7.01 -23.78
N LEU A 299 -6.95 -7.97 -23.06
CA LEU A 299 -8.13 -8.69 -23.52
C LEU A 299 -9.35 -7.76 -23.59
N SER A 300 -10.11 -7.90 -24.68
CA SER A 300 -11.18 -6.98 -25.07
C SER A 300 -12.55 -7.65 -25.21
N SER A 301 -12.67 -8.96 -24.97
CA SER A 301 -13.95 -9.68 -24.98
C SER A 301 -13.97 -10.80 -23.94
N ILE A 302 -15.17 -11.23 -23.59
CA ILE A 302 -15.37 -12.34 -22.65
C ILE A 302 -14.88 -13.68 -23.21
N ASP A 303 -15.02 -13.91 -24.52
CA ASP A 303 -14.55 -15.15 -25.16
C ASP A 303 -13.03 -15.27 -25.10
N ALA A 304 -12.32 -14.19 -25.46
CA ALA A 304 -10.86 -14.15 -25.38
C ALA A 304 -10.37 -14.29 -23.93
N PHE A 305 -11.13 -13.75 -22.97
CA PHE A 305 -10.86 -13.94 -21.55
C PHE A 305 -11.06 -15.39 -21.11
N ALA A 306 -12.18 -16.01 -21.46
CA ALA A 306 -12.48 -17.38 -21.06
C ALA A 306 -11.49 -18.38 -21.67
N GLU A 307 -11.14 -18.22 -22.95
CA GLU A 307 -10.12 -19.02 -23.62
C GLU A 307 -8.76 -18.87 -22.92
N LYS A 308 -8.31 -17.63 -22.68
CA LYS A 308 -7.00 -17.35 -22.08
C LYS A 308 -6.88 -17.89 -20.64
N MET A 309 -7.99 -17.89 -19.90
CA MET A 309 -8.04 -18.28 -18.49
C MET A 309 -8.45 -19.74 -18.25
N ASP A 310 -8.68 -20.49 -19.33
CA ASP A 310 -9.17 -21.88 -19.32
C ASP A 310 -10.47 -22.01 -18.51
N LEU A 311 -11.47 -21.22 -18.91
CA LEU A 311 -12.77 -21.14 -18.24
C LEU A 311 -13.89 -21.72 -19.12
N PRO A 312 -14.88 -22.41 -18.51
CA PRO A 312 -16.07 -22.86 -19.21
C PRO A 312 -16.95 -21.65 -19.57
N ILE A 313 -16.86 -21.18 -20.83
CA ILE A 313 -17.55 -19.98 -21.32
C ILE A 313 -19.07 -20.07 -21.15
N ASP A 314 -19.65 -21.27 -21.23
CA ASP A 314 -21.08 -21.53 -21.04
C ASP A 314 -21.55 -21.18 -19.62
N GLN A 315 -20.67 -21.36 -18.61
CA GLN A 315 -20.99 -21.06 -17.22
C GLN A 315 -20.84 -19.57 -16.87
N ILE A 316 -20.19 -18.79 -17.74
CA ILE A 316 -19.84 -17.39 -17.47
C ILE A 316 -20.60 -16.44 -18.38
N SER A 317 -20.72 -16.75 -19.67
CA SER A 317 -21.38 -15.93 -20.69
C SER A 317 -22.84 -15.63 -20.34
N SER A 318 -23.53 -16.54 -19.66
CA SER A 318 -24.91 -16.34 -19.18
C SER A 318 -25.07 -15.21 -18.14
N LEU A 319 -23.98 -14.77 -17.52
CA LEU A 319 -23.95 -13.65 -16.58
C LEU A 319 -23.71 -12.30 -17.28
N PHE A 320 -23.37 -12.33 -18.57
CA PHE A 320 -23.27 -11.14 -19.40
C PHE A 320 -24.61 -10.93 -20.12
N GLY A 321 -25.01 -9.67 -20.28
CA GLY A 321 -26.18 -9.32 -21.08
C GLY A 321 -25.96 -9.80 -22.52
N ALA A 322 -27.03 -10.21 -23.21
CA ALA A 322 -26.95 -10.61 -24.61
C ALA A 322 -26.18 -9.52 -25.38
N SER A 323 -25.06 -9.90 -26.00
CA SER A 323 -24.32 -9.02 -26.90
C SER A 323 -25.30 -8.45 -27.90
N GLY A 324 -25.58 -7.15 -27.79
CA GLY A 324 -26.27 -6.45 -28.87
C GLY A 324 -25.40 -6.65 -30.10
N ASP A 325 -25.96 -7.28 -31.13
CA ASP A 325 -25.38 -7.30 -32.47
C ASP A 325 -24.96 -5.88 -32.83
N ALA A 326 -23.65 -5.62 -32.80
CA ALA A 326 -23.04 -4.46 -33.41
C ALA A 326 -22.47 -4.89 -34.76
N ASP A 327 -23.35 -5.38 -35.63
CA ASP A 327 -23.24 -5.14 -37.07
C ASP A 327 -24.04 -3.86 -37.35
N VAL A 328 -23.36 -2.70 -37.41
CA VAL A 328 -23.48 -1.57 -38.36
C VAL A 328 -22.38 -0.54 -38.04
#